data_AF-A0AB39DF77-F1
#
_entry.id   AF-A0AB39DF77-F1
#
_cell.length_a   1.000
_cell.length_b   1.000
_cell.length_c   1.000
_cell.angle_alpha   90.00
_cell.angle_beta   90.00
_cell.angle_gamma   90.00
#
_symmetry.space_group_name_H-M   'P 1'
#
loop_
_entity.id
_entity.type
_entity.pdbx_description
1 polymer ?
#
loop_
_entity_poly.entity_id
_entity_poly.type
_entity_poly.pdbx_seq_one_letter_code
_entity_poly.pdbx_strand_id
1 'polypeptide(L)'
;MTDNPLKPDPIARYRAVLESLDPRLRQAAKLRALYPIIEPQVAAGVPHAAIMEDLAAAGLPVRHNTYITTLRRWRKARRQAAEEASQATATPAVEPDTTPDSKPTAPPLDAIQGRPSRIQTPGDLRKIRDMRIDLDALRREGLANRAKTSQNTETQHDKE
;
A
#
# COMPACT_ATOMS: atom_id res chain seq x y z
N MET A 1 45.08 13.12 21.79
CA MET A 1 44.99 12.45 20.49
C MET A 1 44.45 11.05 20.71
N THR A 2 43.16 10.84 20.50
CA THR A 2 42.56 9.49 20.47
C THR A 2 41.96 9.29 19.09
N ASP A 3 42.84 9.03 18.12
CA ASP A 3 42.44 8.38 16.89
C ASP A 3 42.10 6.93 17.26
N ASN A 4 40.81 6.66 17.43
CA ASN A 4 40.28 5.32 17.56
C ASN A 4 40.05 4.79 16.13
N PRO A 5 40.92 3.92 15.59
CA PRO A 5 40.70 3.34 14.28
C PRO A 5 39.59 2.29 14.40
N LEU A 6 38.86 2.03 13.31
CA LEU A 6 37.79 1.02 13.16
C LEU A 6 36.31 1.44 13.35
N LYS A 7 35.96 2.72 13.28
CA LYS A 7 34.63 3.07 12.72
C LYS A 7 34.82 3.76 11.37
N PRO A 8 34.43 3.12 10.26
CA PRO A 8 34.51 3.74 8.95
C PRO A 8 33.62 4.98 8.95
N ASP A 9 34.23 6.12 8.63
CA ASP A 9 33.60 7.43 8.62
C ASP A 9 32.30 7.38 7.78
N PRO A 10 31.12 7.68 8.36
CA PRO A 10 29.86 7.67 7.63
C PRO A 10 29.90 8.62 6.43
N ILE A 11 30.62 9.74 6.53
CA ILE A 11 30.73 10.75 5.47
C ILE A 11 31.48 10.15 4.28
N ALA A 12 32.63 9.48 4.52
CA ALA A 12 33.41 8.82 3.48
C ALA A 12 32.59 7.73 2.76
N ARG A 13 31.78 6.97 3.49
CA ARG A 13 30.88 5.96 2.92
C ARG A 13 29.81 6.59 2.03
N TYR A 14 29.20 7.68 2.47
CA TYR A 14 28.19 8.38 1.67
C TYR A 14 28.80 8.98 0.40
N ARG A 15 29.99 9.58 0.50
CA ARG A 15 30.72 10.10 -0.67
C ARG A 15 31.00 9.00 -1.69
N ALA A 16 31.54 7.87 -1.25
CA ALA A 16 31.84 6.75 -2.15
C ALA A 16 30.60 6.27 -2.93
N VAL A 17 29.44 6.19 -2.26
CA VAL A 17 28.18 5.87 -2.95
C VAL A 17 27.77 6.97 -3.92
N LEU A 18 27.86 8.24 -3.51
CA LEU A 18 27.50 9.37 -4.37
C LEU A 18 28.37 9.49 -5.62
N GLU A 19 29.67 9.19 -5.51
CA GLU A 19 30.62 9.17 -6.63
C GLU A 19 30.34 8.04 -7.62
N SER A 20 29.81 6.90 -7.15
CA SER A 20 29.42 5.78 -8.02
C SER A 20 28.14 6.03 -8.83
N LEU A 21 27.38 7.06 -8.48
CA LEU A 21 26.09 7.37 -9.08
C LEU A 21 26.22 8.40 -10.21
N ASP A 22 25.31 8.33 -11.19
CA ASP A 22 25.23 9.38 -12.22
C ASP A 22 24.92 10.74 -11.56
N PRO A 23 25.75 11.78 -11.77
CA PRO A 23 25.53 13.10 -11.19
C PRO A 23 24.18 13.71 -11.57
N ARG A 24 23.60 13.33 -12.71
CA ARG A 24 22.30 13.81 -13.22
C ARG A 24 21.10 13.23 -12.50
N LEU A 25 21.30 12.22 -11.65
CA LEU A 25 20.22 11.62 -10.88
C LEU A 25 19.56 12.67 -9.97
N ARG A 26 18.22 12.60 -9.93
CA ARG A 26 17.44 13.43 -9.01
C ARG A 26 17.85 13.13 -7.56
N GLN A 27 17.80 14.15 -6.71
CA GLN A 27 18.16 14.04 -5.29
C GLN A 27 17.45 12.89 -4.56
N ALA A 28 16.16 12.65 -4.84
CA ALA A 28 15.41 11.54 -4.27
C ALA A 28 15.95 10.15 -4.70
N ALA A 29 16.55 10.02 -5.89
CA ALA A 29 17.17 8.78 -6.34
C ALA A 29 18.51 8.56 -5.63
N LYS A 30 19.33 9.60 -5.48
CA LYS A 30 20.58 9.57 -4.70
C LYS A 30 20.32 9.15 -3.25
N LEU A 31 19.27 9.68 -2.62
CA LEU A 31 18.83 9.25 -1.28
C LEU A 31 18.45 7.78 -1.20
N ARG A 32 17.73 7.25 -2.21
CA ARG A 32 17.34 5.83 -2.22
C ARG A 32 18.54 4.89 -2.28
N ALA A 33 19.61 5.29 -2.97
CA ALA A 33 20.86 4.53 -3.01
C ALA A 33 21.59 4.54 -1.66
N LEU A 34 21.43 5.60 -0.85
CA LEU A 34 22.05 5.72 0.47
C LEU A 34 21.26 5.03 1.59
N TYR A 35 19.95 4.83 1.44
CA TYR A 35 19.12 4.24 2.49
C TYR A 35 19.54 2.85 3.00
N PRO A 36 20.04 1.92 2.18
CA PRO A 36 20.60 0.67 2.68
C PRO A 36 21.69 0.84 3.76
N ILE A 37 22.45 1.94 3.73
CA ILE A 37 23.54 2.23 4.67
C ILE A 37 23.06 3.08 5.84
N ILE A 38 22.09 3.97 5.60
CA ILE A 38 21.49 4.85 6.62
C ILE A 38 20.61 4.06 7.59
N GLU A 39 19.85 3.08 7.09
CA GLU A 39 18.85 2.39 7.91
C GLU A 39 19.42 1.63 9.12
N PRO A 40 20.56 0.92 9.00
CA PRO A 40 21.24 0.35 10.15
C PRO A 40 21.68 1.38 11.20
N GLN A 41 22.06 2.59 10.78
CA GLN A 41 22.45 3.66 11.71
C GLN A 41 21.23 4.19 12.47
N VAL A 42 20.12 4.38 11.78
CA VAL A 42 18.83 4.74 12.40
C VAL A 42 18.40 3.65 13.38
N ALA A 43 18.53 2.36 13.01
CA ALA A 43 18.23 1.23 13.90
C ALA A 43 19.15 1.17 15.12
N ALA A 44 20.40 1.63 14.99
CA ALA A 44 21.34 1.79 16.10
C ALA A 44 21.08 3.04 16.97
N GLY A 45 20.03 3.81 16.66
CA GLY A 45 19.62 4.99 17.43
C GLY A 45 20.30 6.29 17.02
N VAL A 46 21.01 6.34 15.89
CA VAL A 46 21.60 7.59 15.39
C VAL A 46 20.47 8.56 15.03
N PRO A 47 20.48 9.80 15.56
CA PRO A 47 19.42 10.76 15.29
C PRO A 47 19.44 11.20 13.83
N HIS A 48 18.26 11.39 13.24
CA HIS A 48 18.12 11.81 11.85
C HIS A 48 18.84 13.13 11.53
N ALA A 49 18.95 14.04 12.50
CA ALA A 49 19.67 15.30 12.34
C ALA A 49 21.17 15.08 12.06
N ALA A 50 21.83 14.18 12.80
CA ALA A 50 23.24 13.86 12.59
C ALA A 50 23.47 13.22 11.21
N ILE A 51 22.59 12.32 10.79
CA ILE A 51 22.64 11.72 9.45
C ILE A 51 22.49 12.79 8.37
N MET A 52 21.62 13.79 8.58
CA MET A 52 21.45 14.88 7.62
C MET A 52 22.65 15.82 7.56
N GLU A 53 23.34 16.04 8.67
CA GLU A 53 24.61 16.77 8.73
C GLU A 53 25.70 16.01 7.98
N ASP A 54 25.84 14.70 8.22
CA ASP A 54 26.78 13.83 7.51
C ASP A 54 26.50 13.81 5.99
N LEU A 55 25.22 13.77 5.59
CA LEU A 55 24.80 13.87 4.20
C LEU A 55 25.18 15.21 3.56
N ALA A 56 25.03 16.32 4.30
CA ALA A 56 25.44 17.63 3.83
C ALA A 56 26.98 17.71 3.68
N ALA A 57 27.73 17.18 4.65
CA ALA A 57 29.19 17.08 4.60
C ALA A 57 29.67 16.17 3.45
N ALA A 58 28.88 15.17 3.06
CA ALA A 58 29.11 14.31 1.91
C ALA A 58 28.75 14.97 0.55
N GLY A 59 28.22 16.19 0.55
CA GLY A 59 27.86 16.93 -0.68
C GLY A 59 26.41 16.76 -1.14
N LEU A 60 25.53 16.23 -0.28
CA LEU A 60 24.10 16.09 -0.56
C LEU A 60 23.25 16.80 0.51
N PRO A 61 23.15 18.14 0.49
CA PRO A 61 22.28 18.87 1.41
C PRO A 61 20.80 18.59 1.08
N VAL A 62 20.04 18.11 2.06
CA VAL A 62 18.62 17.74 1.88
C VAL A 62 17.75 18.44 2.90
N ARG A 63 16.52 18.82 2.50
CA ARG A 63 15.50 19.27 3.44
C ARG A 63 14.96 18.09 4.26
N HIS A 64 14.65 18.34 5.53
CA HIS A 64 14.14 17.32 6.45
C HIS A 64 12.87 16.62 5.92
N ASN A 65 11.90 17.38 5.41
CA ASN A 65 10.67 16.81 4.86
C ASN A 65 10.94 15.90 3.64
N THR A 66 11.88 16.28 2.78
CA THR A 66 12.31 15.45 1.64
C THR A 66 12.89 14.14 2.16
N TYR A 67 13.84 14.21 3.09
CA TYR A 67 14.48 13.03 3.68
C TYR A 67 13.46 12.07 4.31
N ILE A 68 12.54 12.55 5.15
CA ILE A 68 11.53 11.71 5.81
C ILE A 68 10.54 11.10 4.80
N THR A 69 10.07 11.89 3.84
CA THR A 69 9.10 11.41 2.84
C THR A 69 9.71 10.37 1.90
N THR A 70 10.95 10.57 1.45
CA THR A 70 11.64 9.60 0.60
C THR A 70 12.00 8.33 1.38
N LEU A 71 12.37 8.45 2.66
CA LEU A 71 12.64 7.31 3.53
C LEU A 71 11.39 6.45 3.74
N ARG A 72 10.26 7.08 4.08
CA ARG A 72 8.96 6.40 4.21
C ARG A 72 8.58 5.66 2.93
N ARG A 73 8.74 6.32 1.77
CA ARG A 73 8.43 5.72 0.46
C ARG A 73 9.34 4.53 0.16
N TRP A 74 10.63 4.65 0.45
CA TRP A 74 11.60 3.58 0.25
C TRP A 74 11.29 2.36 1.14
N ARG A 75 10.99 2.56 2.43
CA ARG A 75 10.54 1.48 3.34
C ARG A 75 9.29 0.78 2.83
N LYS A 76 8.31 1.55 2.33
CA LYS A 76 7.09 0.98 1.75
C LYS A 76 7.41 0.10 0.54
N ALA A 77 8.19 0.62 -0.41
CA ALA A 77 8.59 -0.14 -1.60
C ALA A 77 9.36 -1.42 -1.23
N ARG A 78 10.26 -1.35 -0.24
CA ARG A 78 11.03 -2.51 0.22
C ARG A 78 10.16 -3.61 0.83
N ARG A 79 9.09 -3.24 1.55
CA ARG A 79 8.11 -4.21 2.08
C ARG A 79 7.29 -4.87 0.97
N GLN A 80 6.85 -4.09 -0.02
CA GLN A 80 6.11 -4.61 -1.16
C GLN A 80 6.95 -5.58 -1.99
N ALA A 81 8.21 -5.22 -2.27
CA ALA A 81 9.13 -6.11 -2.97
C ALA A 81 9.40 -7.41 -2.21
N ALA A 82 9.47 -7.37 -0.87
CA ALA A 82 9.62 -8.57 -0.04
C ALA A 82 8.37 -9.47 -0.10
N GLU A 83 7.18 -8.87 -0.09
CA GLU A 83 5.90 -9.60 -0.20
C GLU A 83 5.73 -10.27 -1.57
N GLU A 84 6.10 -9.56 -2.65
CA GLU A 84 6.13 -10.11 -4.02
C GLU A 84 7.15 -11.25 -4.15
N ALA A 85 8.34 -11.10 -3.58
CA ALA A 85 9.36 -12.16 -3.58
C ALA A 85 8.93 -13.42 -2.81
N SER A 86 8.15 -13.27 -1.72
CA SER A 86 7.58 -14.40 -0.99
C SER A 86 6.42 -15.09 -1.72
N GLN A 87 5.73 -14.40 -2.63
CA GLN A 87 4.68 -15.03 -3.46
C GLN A 87 5.27 -15.76 -4.68
N ALA A 88 6.41 -15.30 -5.21
CA ALA A 88 7.06 -15.90 -6.38
C ALA A 88 7.72 -17.28 -6.11
N THR A 89 7.92 -17.67 -4.85
CA THR A 89 8.43 -19.00 -4.47
C THR A 89 7.34 -20.04 -4.20
N ALA A 90 6.06 -19.67 -4.31
CA ALA A 90 4.97 -20.64 -4.32
C ALA A 90 4.82 -21.23 -5.74
N THR A 91 5.57 -22.29 -6.02
CA THR A 91 5.38 -23.13 -7.20
C THR A 91 3.92 -23.61 -7.28
N PRO A 92 3.21 -23.45 -8.42
CA PRO A 92 1.88 -24.00 -8.60
C PRO A 92 1.99 -25.51 -8.82
N ALA A 93 1.58 -26.29 -7.83
CA ALA A 93 1.44 -27.72 -7.95
C ALA A 93 -0.05 -28.09 -7.95
N VAL A 94 -0.51 -28.52 -9.13
CA VAL A 94 -1.60 -29.47 -9.38
C VAL A 94 -3.04 -28.92 -9.37
N GLU A 95 -3.58 -28.69 -10.56
CA GLU A 95 -4.95 -29.12 -10.93
C GLU A 95 -4.92 -30.64 -11.19
N PRO A 96 -5.98 -31.40 -10.84
CA PRO A 96 -7.14 -31.46 -11.73
C PRO A 96 -8.51 -31.38 -11.04
N ASP A 97 -9.39 -30.63 -11.70
CA ASP A 97 -10.74 -31.00 -12.14
C ASP A 97 -11.67 -31.76 -11.17
N THR A 98 -12.79 -31.12 -10.83
CA THR A 98 -14.12 -31.74 -10.78
C THR A 98 -15.19 -30.65 -10.64
N THR A 99 -15.76 -30.26 -11.77
CA THR A 99 -17.19 -29.92 -11.84
C THR A 99 -17.97 -31.25 -11.82
N PRO A 100 -19.16 -31.36 -11.19
CA PRO A 100 -20.33 -30.69 -11.76
C PRO A 100 -21.39 -30.19 -10.76
N ASP A 101 -22.10 -29.18 -11.24
CA ASP A 101 -23.54 -28.94 -11.05
C ASP A 101 -24.09 -28.69 -9.63
N SER A 102 -24.48 -27.44 -9.42
CA SER A 102 -25.54 -27.08 -8.47
C SER A 102 -26.29 -25.88 -9.05
N LYS A 103 -27.27 -26.20 -9.91
CA LYS A 103 -28.60 -25.59 -10.00
C LYS A 103 -28.69 -24.08 -9.68
N PRO A 104 -29.15 -23.23 -10.61
CA PRO A 104 -29.36 -21.80 -10.33
C PRO A 104 -30.46 -21.64 -9.28
N THR A 105 -30.04 -21.54 -8.01
CA THR A 105 -30.88 -21.05 -6.93
C THR A 105 -31.09 -19.57 -7.20
N ALA A 106 -32.37 -19.16 -7.20
CA ALA A 106 -32.85 -17.84 -7.53
C ALA A 106 -31.89 -16.73 -7.06
N PRO A 107 -31.61 -15.71 -7.90
CA PRO A 107 -30.64 -14.70 -7.57
C PRO A 107 -31.06 -14.03 -6.24
N PRO A 108 -30.13 -13.88 -5.28
CA PRO A 108 -30.39 -13.01 -4.15
C PRO A 108 -30.74 -11.64 -4.71
N LEU A 109 -31.78 -11.01 -4.17
CA LEU A 109 -32.25 -9.68 -4.58
C LEU A 109 -31.22 -8.57 -4.32
N ASP A 110 -30.04 -8.92 -3.80
CA ASP A 110 -28.97 -7.98 -3.51
C ASP A 110 -28.11 -7.81 -4.76
N ALA A 111 -28.20 -6.63 -5.37
CA ALA A 111 -27.48 -6.29 -6.59
C ALA A 111 -25.93 -6.24 -6.41
N ILE A 112 -25.48 -6.33 -5.16
CA ILE A 112 -24.09 -6.11 -4.77
C ILE A 112 -23.57 -7.32 -4.00
N GLN A 113 -22.65 -8.06 -4.60
CA GLN A 113 -22.03 -9.22 -3.95
C GLN A 113 -20.70 -8.84 -3.29
N GLY A 114 -20.48 -9.36 -2.08
CA GLY A 114 -19.23 -9.18 -1.33
C GLY A 114 -19.14 -7.91 -0.48
N ARG A 115 -20.25 -7.18 -0.28
CA ARG A 115 -20.28 -5.96 0.53
C ARG A 115 -20.12 -6.30 2.03
N PRO A 116 -19.08 -5.79 2.73
CA PRO A 116 -18.99 -5.91 4.18
C PRO A 116 -20.05 -5.03 4.86
N SER A 117 -20.69 -5.54 5.92
CA SER A 117 -21.71 -4.81 6.69
C SER A 117 -21.15 -3.60 7.44
N ARG A 118 -19.88 -3.66 7.87
CA ARG A 118 -19.17 -2.56 8.53
C ARG A 118 -17.66 -2.66 8.24
N ILE A 119 -16.99 -1.52 8.10
CA ILE A 119 -15.54 -1.45 7.95
C ILE A 119 -14.92 -1.45 9.36
N GLN A 120 -14.20 -2.51 9.71
CA GLN A 120 -13.52 -2.61 11.01
C GLN A 120 -12.00 -2.76 10.85
N THR A 121 -11.55 -3.28 9.72
CA THR A 121 -10.15 -3.55 9.44
C THR A 121 -9.71 -2.93 8.11
N PRO A 122 -8.40 -2.67 7.92
CA PRO A 122 -7.87 -2.26 6.62
C PRO A 122 -8.12 -3.29 5.50
N GLY A 123 -8.36 -4.56 5.85
CA GLY A 123 -8.72 -5.61 4.90
C GLY A 123 -10.12 -5.45 4.31
N ASP A 124 -11.05 -4.83 5.05
CA ASP A 124 -12.41 -4.62 4.57
C ASP A 124 -12.47 -3.61 3.41
N LEU A 125 -11.50 -2.72 3.32
CA LEU A 125 -11.34 -1.83 2.16
C LEU A 125 -11.01 -2.59 0.87
N ARG A 126 -10.28 -3.72 0.97
CA ARG A 126 -10.02 -4.58 -0.19
C ARG A 126 -11.29 -5.29 -0.63
N LYS A 127 -12.08 -5.79 0.32
CA LYS A 127 -13.40 -6.39 0.03
C LYS A 127 -14.32 -5.40 -0.70
N ILE A 128 -14.29 -4.12 -0.31
CA ILE A 128 -15.05 -3.06 -1.01
C ILE A 128 -14.56 -2.86 -2.44
N ARG A 129 -13.24 -2.86 -2.64
CA ARG A 129 -12.64 -2.69 -3.98
C ARG A 129 -13.00 -3.85 -4.91
N ASP A 130 -13.07 -5.05 -4.37
CA ASP A 130 -13.30 -6.27 -5.13
C ASP A 130 -14.81 -6.63 -5.21
N MET A 131 -15.70 -5.70 -4.83
CA MET A 131 -17.15 -5.87 -4.94
C MET A 131 -17.57 -6.08 -6.39
N ARG A 132 -18.48 -7.03 -6.59
CA ARG A 132 -19.11 -7.29 -7.89
C ARG A 132 -20.52 -6.72 -7.88
N ILE A 133 -20.80 -5.85 -8.85
CA ILE A 133 -22.11 -5.22 -9.02
C ILE A 133 -22.77 -5.83 -10.26
N ASP A 134 -23.93 -6.44 -10.08
CA ASP A 134 -24.77 -6.88 -11.19
C ASP A 134 -25.70 -5.72 -11.58
N LEU A 135 -25.46 -5.15 -12.76
CA LEU A 135 -26.21 -3.99 -13.25
C LEU A 135 -27.67 -4.30 -13.55
N ASP A 136 -27.98 -5.53 -13.95
CA ASP A 136 -29.35 -5.95 -14.26
C ASP A 136 -30.13 -6.25 -12.98
N ALA A 137 -29.47 -6.84 -11.99
CA ALA A 137 -30.05 -6.96 -10.65
C ALA A 137 -30.31 -5.58 -10.03
N LEU A 138 -29.36 -4.64 -10.15
CA LEU A 138 -29.50 -3.28 -9.63
C LEU A 138 -30.68 -2.53 -10.27
N ARG A 139 -30.88 -2.71 -11.58
CA ARG A 139 -32.02 -2.14 -12.29
C ARG A 139 -33.35 -2.71 -11.75
N ARG A 140 -33.43 -4.02 -11.55
CA ARG A 140 -34.65 -4.67 -11.01
C ARG A 140 -34.94 -4.22 -9.58
N GLU A 141 -33.90 -4.11 -8.75
CA GLU A 141 -34.02 -3.61 -7.38
C GLU A 141 -34.57 -2.17 -7.35
N GLY A 142 -34.04 -1.29 -8.21
CA GLY A 142 -34.53 0.10 -8.31
C GLY A 142 -35.99 0.21 -8.72
N LEU A 143 -36.45 -0.64 -9.65
CA LEU A 143 -37.87 -0.71 -10.05
C LEU A 143 -38.75 -1.23 -8.91
N ALA A 144 -38.31 -2.28 -8.22
CA ALA A 144 -39.04 -2.84 -7.09
C ALA A 144 -39.16 -1.84 -5.93
N ASN A 145 -38.09 -1.10 -5.63
CA ASN A 145 -38.10 -0.06 -4.60
C ASN A 145 -39.05 1.09 -4.95
N ARG A 146 -39.10 1.51 -6.23
CA ARG A 146 -40.07 2.52 -6.68
C ARG A 146 -41.52 2.05 -6.53
N ALA A 147 -41.81 0.79 -6.84
CA ALA A 147 -43.14 0.22 -6.65
C ALA A 147 -43.53 0.19 -5.17
N LYS A 148 -42.62 -0.23 -4.28
CA LYS A 148 -42.84 -0.21 -2.82
C LYS A 148 -43.06 1.19 -2.26
N THR A 149 -42.28 2.18 -2.71
CA THR A 149 -42.47 3.58 -2.29
C THR A 149 -43.84 4.11 -2.69
N SER A 150 -44.32 3.77 -3.90
CA SER A 150 -45.64 4.21 -4.38
C SER A 150 -46.79 3.61 -3.56
N GLN A 151 -46.68 2.34 -3.16
CA GLN A 151 -47.70 1.72 -2.31
C GLN A 151 -47.66 2.25 -0.87
N ASN A 152 -46.49 2.61 -0.34
CA ASN A 152 -46.39 3.13 1.03
C ASN A 152 -46.94 4.57 1.16
N THR A 153 -46.96 5.35 0.07
CA THR A 153 -47.57 6.69 0.02
C THR A 153 -49.09 6.66 -0.13
N GLU A 154 -49.65 5.59 -0.70
CA GLU A 154 -51.10 5.45 -0.91
C GLU A 154 -51.81 5.00 0.38
N THR A 155 -51.18 4.16 1.20
CA THR A 155 -51.72 3.70 2.50
C THR A 155 -51.65 4.76 3.61
N GLN A 156 -50.91 5.86 3.44
CA GLN A 156 -50.82 6.95 4.43
C GLN A 156 -51.90 8.03 4.26
N HIS A 157 -52.62 8.06 3.14
CA HIS A 157 -53.67 9.05 2.87
C HIS A 157 -55.08 8.61 3.31
N ASP A 158 -55.27 7.38 3.78
CA ASP A 158 -56.58 6.80 4.13
C ASP A 158 -56.79 6.67 5.65
N LYS A 159 -56.13 7.53 6.43
CA LYS A 159 -56.22 7.55 7.90
C LYS A 159 -56.31 8.97 8.46
N GLU A 160 -57.34 9.70 8.04
CA GLU A 160 -57.91 10.84 8.77
C GLU A 160 -59.41 10.64 8.97
#